data_AF-A0A1X7M7F0-F1
#
_entry.id   AF-A0A1X7M7F0-F1
#
_cell.length_a   1.000
_cell.length_b   1.000
_cell.length_c   1.000
_cell.angle_alpha   90.00
_cell.angle_beta   90.00
_cell.angle_gamma   90.00
#
_symmetry.space_group_name_H-M   'P 1'
#
loop_
_entity.id
_entity.type
_entity.pdbx_description
1 polymer ?
#
loop_
_entity_poly.entity_id
_entity_poly.type
_entity_poly.pdbx_seq_one_letter_code
_entity_poly.pdbx_strand_id
1 'polypeptide(L)'
;MNRVLFLFAQTIRWVQAGGSFLYDATFANDPNVGGYPQGAVLLNATLSGFWINTVENNITSPDATDGSAHGWLPMNPDWNATGGPGQILNRPDLATVATSGQYEDLQGLPDLAVVATSGQYGDLLGTPNLAVVATTGNYDDLINTPTIPPEFTLPPATTTTLGGVIVGSGLAVAANGTLSATAQVKTVNTNAPDANGNVSAIIQDAKAIVPGTSASLIQFQGGTGNPLMRVLQCQGVGTHTDWNGQMLEIDTVPATTTSLGAVMAGAGLAVAANGTLSTEGTVIVNLTGAANVALDLTPIVQGTPEILVNLPVAAGANTTVSMTNPPASGTLAQFVLVVHNSTSSAITWPSSVHWPQGIVPALSGIAGKLDTFVIYTQDGGATYNGFVAGQGQ
;
A
#
# COMPACT_ATOMS: atom_id res chain seq x y z
N MET A 1 -72.89 56.12 -39.30
CA MET A 1 -73.22 56.84 -38.05
C MET A 1 -73.38 55.80 -36.94
N ASN A 2 -72.47 55.79 -35.94
CA ASN A 2 -72.51 55.05 -34.64
C ASN A 2 -71.13 54.73 -34.04
N ARG A 3 -70.00 55.16 -34.62
CA ARG A 3 -68.67 54.83 -34.06
C ARG A 3 -68.40 55.49 -32.70
N VAL A 4 -68.84 56.74 -32.51
CA VAL A 4 -68.65 57.47 -31.24
C VAL A 4 -69.51 56.92 -30.10
N LEU A 5 -70.78 56.62 -30.37
CA LEU A 5 -71.69 56.06 -29.36
C LEU A 5 -71.27 54.63 -28.97
N PHE A 6 -70.75 53.87 -29.93
CA PHE A 6 -70.17 52.55 -29.68
C PHE A 6 -68.92 52.64 -28.80
N LEU A 7 -68.01 53.58 -29.07
CA LEU A 7 -66.81 53.81 -28.25
C LEU A 7 -67.17 54.22 -26.81
N PHE A 8 -68.15 55.12 -26.63
CA PHE A 8 -68.66 55.47 -25.30
C PHE A 8 -69.25 54.25 -24.59
N ALA A 9 -70.08 53.45 -25.27
CA ALA A 9 -70.66 52.25 -24.68
C ALA A 9 -69.58 51.21 -24.27
N GLN A 10 -68.52 51.05 -25.06
CA GLN A 10 -67.39 50.18 -24.72
C GLN A 10 -66.63 50.68 -23.49
N THR A 11 -66.35 51.99 -23.43
CA THR A 11 -65.65 52.62 -22.30
C THR A 11 -66.46 52.50 -21.02
N ILE A 12 -67.77 52.76 -21.08
CA ILE A 12 -68.67 52.63 -19.93
C ILE A 12 -68.71 51.17 -19.45
N ARG A 13 -68.83 50.19 -20.37
CA ARG A 13 -68.81 48.76 -20.01
C ARG A 13 -67.48 48.35 -19.36
N TRP A 14 -66.35 48.85 -19.86
CA TRP A 14 -65.04 48.60 -19.27
C TRP A 14 -64.95 49.08 -17.83
N VAL A 15 -65.34 50.34 -17.57
CA VAL A 15 -65.33 50.92 -16.22
C VAL A 15 -66.31 50.21 -15.29
N GLN A 16 -67.52 49.89 -15.75
CA GLN A 16 -68.51 49.13 -14.97
C GLN A 16 -68.06 47.71 -14.65
N ALA A 17 -67.16 47.13 -15.44
CA ALA A 17 -66.53 45.84 -15.18
C ALA A 17 -65.34 45.94 -14.20
N GLY A 18 -65.07 47.13 -13.62
CA GLY A 18 -63.91 47.39 -12.76
C GLY A 18 -62.62 47.71 -13.52
N GLY A 19 -62.72 47.90 -14.84
CA GLY A 19 -61.61 48.31 -15.68
C GLY A 19 -61.12 49.71 -15.33
N SER A 20 -59.81 49.91 -15.41
CA SER A 20 -59.15 51.20 -15.20
C SER A 20 -58.30 51.54 -16.42
N PHE A 21 -57.75 52.76 -16.45
CA PHE A 21 -56.97 53.25 -17.59
C PHE A 21 -55.54 53.55 -17.18
N LEU A 22 -54.61 53.31 -18.10
CA LEU A 22 -53.25 53.83 -18.03
C LEU A 22 -53.25 55.33 -18.32
N TYR A 23 -52.14 55.98 -17.99
CA TYR A 23 -51.88 57.34 -18.46
C TYR A 23 -51.84 57.39 -20.00
N ASP A 24 -52.59 58.32 -20.58
CA ASP A 24 -52.61 58.60 -22.01
C ASP A 24 -52.20 60.06 -22.24
N ALA A 25 -51.02 60.24 -22.86
CA ALA A 25 -50.47 61.56 -23.14
C ALA A 25 -51.34 62.37 -24.13
N THR A 26 -52.02 61.71 -25.07
CA THR A 26 -52.89 62.39 -26.04
C THR A 26 -54.12 62.94 -25.35
N PHE A 27 -54.72 62.15 -24.46
CA PHE A 27 -55.84 62.59 -23.62
C PHE A 27 -55.42 63.72 -22.68
N ALA A 28 -54.28 63.58 -22.00
CA ALA A 28 -53.80 64.58 -21.04
C ALA A 28 -53.52 65.94 -21.69
N ASN A 29 -53.01 65.95 -22.93
CA ASN A 29 -52.66 67.17 -23.66
C ASN A 29 -53.80 67.72 -24.55
N ASP A 30 -54.99 67.11 -24.57
CA ASP A 30 -56.12 67.64 -25.34
C ASP A 30 -56.58 68.97 -24.73
N PRO A 31 -56.60 70.09 -25.49
CA PRO A 31 -56.95 71.41 -24.96
C PRO A 31 -58.39 71.52 -24.45
N ASN A 32 -59.28 70.59 -24.81
CA ASN A 32 -60.66 70.54 -24.31
C ASN A 32 -60.80 69.71 -23.02
N VAL A 33 -59.81 68.86 -22.72
CA VAL A 33 -59.76 68.07 -21.48
C VAL A 33 -58.97 68.84 -20.43
N GLY A 34 -57.79 69.34 -20.80
CA GLY A 34 -56.92 70.12 -19.92
C GLY A 34 -56.17 69.30 -18.87
N GLY A 35 -55.94 68.01 -19.10
CA GLY A 35 -55.24 67.11 -18.16
C GLY A 35 -56.17 66.30 -17.25
N TYR A 36 -55.58 65.45 -16.43
CA TYR A 36 -56.34 64.65 -15.46
C TYR A 36 -56.76 65.52 -14.26
N PRO A 37 -58.01 65.45 -13.78
CA PRO A 37 -58.47 66.21 -12.62
C PRO A 37 -57.89 65.65 -11.31
N GLN A 38 -57.91 66.45 -10.24
CA GLN A 38 -57.52 66.00 -8.91
C GLN A 38 -58.39 64.81 -8.48
N GLY A 39 -57.77 63.79 -7.87
CA GLY A 39 -58.44 62.55 -7.48
C GLY A 39 -58.62 61.53 -8.60
N ALA A 40 -58.20 61.83 -9.84
CA ALA A 40 -58.15 60.82 -10.90
C ALA A 40 -57.26 59.64 -10.48
N VAL A 41 -57.75 58.42 -10.70
CA VAL A 41 -57.03 57.18 -10.42
C VAL A 41 -56.63 56.51 -11.73
N LEU A 42 -55.34 56.27 -11.92
CA LEU A 42 -54.78 55.61 -13.09
C LEU A 42 -54.04 54.34 -12.70
N LEU A 43 -54.06 53.33 -13.57
CA LEU A 43 -53.19 52.17 -13.46
C LEU A 43 -51.75 52.60 -13.75
N ASN A 44 -50.80 52.01 -13.02
CA ASN A 44 -49.40 52.11 -13.39
C ASN A 44 -49.11 51.34 -14.68
N ALA A 45 -48.05 51.73 -15.41
CA ALA A 45 -47.65 51.11 -16.67
C ALA A 45 -47.39 49.58 -16.59
N THR A 46 -47.11 49.05 -15.39
CA THR A 46 -46.87 47.62 -15.15
C THR A 46 -48.11 46.83 -14.76
N LEU A 47 -49.27 47.48 -14.65
CA LEU A 47 -50.56 46.90 -14.24
C LEU A 47 -50.55 46.25 -12.85
N SER A 48 -49.59 46.63 -12.00
CA SER A 48 -49.41 46.10 -10.65
C SER A 48 -49.94 47.03 -9.55
N GLY A 49 -50.42 48.21 -9.94
CA GLY A 49 -50.75 49.27 -8.98
C GLY A 49 -51.52 50.44 -9.56
N PHE A 50 -51.85 51.37 -8.66
CA PHE A 50 -52.62 52.57 -8.98
C PHE A 50 -51.91 53.83 -8.49
N TRP A 51 -52.07 54.89 -9.26
CA TRP A 51 -51.68 56.25 -8.95
C TRP A 51 -52.93 57.08 -8.69
N ILE A 52 -52.90 57.92 -7.64
CA ILE A 52 -53.92 58.95 -7.42
C ILE A 52 -53.34 60.33 -7.73
N ASN A 53 -54.03 61.08 -8.58
CA ASN A 53 -53.68 62.45 -8.88
C ASN A 53 -54.03 63.37 -7.71
N THR A 54 -53.13 64.30 -7.38
CA THR A 54 -53.27 65.22 -6.25
C THR A 54 -53.36 66.68 -6.68
N VAL A 55 -53.25 66.96 -7.98
CA VAL A 55 -53.36 68.32 -8.54
C VAL A 55 -54.39 68.35 -9.67
N GLU A 56 -55.04 69.49 -9.86
CA GLU A 56 -55.94 69.67 -11.01
C GLU A 56 -55.17 69.76 -12.32
N ASN A 57 -55.83 69.41 -13.43
CA ASN A 57 -55.31 69.59 -14.78
C ASN A 57 -53.91 68.96 -15.00
N ASN A 58 -53.67 67.79 -14.42
CA ASN A 58 -52.35 67.16 -14.43
C ASN A 58 -52.06 66.54 -15.81
N ILE A 59 -51.05 67.08 -16.49
CA ILE A 59 -50.58 66.61 -17.80
C ILE A 59 -49.32 65.74 -17.71
N THR A 60 -48.81 65.48 -16.50
CA THR A 60 -47.57 64.74 -16.30
C THR A 60 -47.87 63.24 -16.19
N SER A 61 -46.96 62.41 -16.68
CA SER A 61 -47.08 60.96 -16.54
C SER A 61 -46.71 60.54 -15.11
N PRO A 62 -47.55 59.76 -14.40
CA PRO A 62 -47.21 59.23 -13.07
C PRO A 62 -46.01 58.27 -13.09
N ASP A 63 -45.75 57.61 -14.22
CA ASP A 63 -44.66 56.63 -14.37
C ASP A 63 -43.39 57.26 -14.98
N ALA A 64 -43.28 58.58 -15.06
CA ALA A 64 -42.09 59.25 -15.59
C ALA A 64 -40.88 59.08 -14.66
N THR A 65 -39.76 58.62 -15.20
CA THR A 65 -38.51 58.35 -14.46
C THR A 65 -37.53 59.53 -14.46
N ASP A 66 -37.83 60.59 -15.20
CA ASP A 66 -37.03 61.81 -15.33
C ASP A 66 -37.32 62.87 -14.25
N GLY A 67 -38.16 62.52 -13.26
CA GLY A 67 -38.58 63.40 -12.18
C GLY A 67 -39.77 64.30 -12.52
N SER A 68 -40.32 64.23 -13.74
CA SER A 68 -41.48 65.04 -14.15
C SER A 68 -42.83 64.53 -13.62
N ALA A 69 -42.86 63.37 -12.95
CA ALA A 69 -44.06 62.74 -12.37
C ALA A 69 -44.61 63.49 -11.14
N HIS A 70 -44.95 64.77 -11.30
CA HIS A 70 -45.42 65.62 -10.22
C HIS A 70 -46.92 65.45 -9.96
N GLY A 71 -47.32 65.54 -8.69
CA GLY A 71 -48.73 65.51 -8.31
C GLY A 71 -49.36 64.11 -8.32
N TRP A 72 -48.58 63.03 -8.36
CA TRP A 72 -49.08 61.66 -8.26
C TRP A 72 -48.64 61.01 -6.95
N LEU A 73 -49.56 60.28 -6.29
CA LEU A 73 -49.24 59.45 -5.13
C LEU A 73 -49.52 57.97 -5.42
N PRO A 74 -48.64 57.04 -5.02
CA PRO A 74 -48.91 55.61 -5.18
C PRO A 74 -49.97 55.16 -4.15
N MET A 75 -50.91 54.33 -4.58
CA MET A 75 -51.90 53.70 -3.70
C MET A 75 -51.47 52.32 -3.20
N ASN A 76 -50.37 51.79 -3.75
CA ASN A 76 -49.84 50.48 -3.37
C ASN A 76 -49.21 50.52 -1.97
N PRO A 77 -49.45 49.51 -1.12
CA PRO A 77 -48.74 49.39 0.14
C PRO A 77 -47.23 49.33 -0.08
N ASP A 78 -46.50 50.21 0.58
CA ASP A 78 -45.04 50.24 0.56
C ASP A 78 -44.51 50.25 1.99
N TRP A 79 -43.58 49.33 2.26
CA TRP A 79 -42.91 49.22 3.55
C TRP A 79 -42.14 50.49 3.91
N ASN A 80 -41.66 51.26 2.92
CA ASN A 80 -40.86 52.47 3.14
C ASN A 80 -41.68 53.78 3.07
N ALA A 81 -42.98 53.71 2.79
CA ALA A 81 -43.83 54.89 2.74
C ALA A 81 -43.90 55.59 4.11
N THR A 82 -43.60 56.90 4.12
CA THR A 82 -43.66 57.76 5.31
C THR A 82 -44.95 58.58 5.41
N GLY A 83 -45.82 58.50 4.40
CA GLY A 83 -47.12 59.15 4.33
C GLY A 83 -47.92 58.72 3.10
N GLY A 84 -49.14 59.23 2.97
CA GLY A 84 -50.03 58.97 1.83
C GLY A 84 -50.79 57.64 1.88
N PRO A 85 -51.63 57.35 0.86
CA PRO A 85 -52.53 56.19 0.87
C PRO A 85 -51.84 54.82 0.90
N GLY A 86 -50.59 54.72 0.43
CA GLY A 86 -49.79 53.50 0.47
C GLY A 86 -49.07 53.23 1.81
N GLN A 87 -49.24 54.09 2.82
CA GLN A 87 -48.56 53.91 4.11
C GLN A 87 -49.18 52.80 4.95
N ILE A 88 -48.34 51.87 5.43
CA ILE A 88 -48.73 50.81 6.36
C ILE A 88 -48.71 51.37 7.79
N LEU A 89 -49.88 51.74 8.33
CA LEU A 89 -49.99 52.39 9.66
C LEU A 89 -49.64 51.48 10.84
N ASN A 90 -49.82 50.16 10.71
CA ASN A 90 -49.51 49.18 11.76
C ASN A 90 -48.27 48.36 11.39
N ARG A 91 -47.24 49.02 10.85
CA ARG A 91 -45.97 48.37 10.51
C ARG A 91 -45.20 48.05 11.80
N PRO A 92 -44.77 46.79 12.02
CA PRO A 92 -43.92 46.45 13.16
C PRO A 92 -42.56 47.14 13.09
N ASP A 93 -42.04 47.57 14.24
CA ASP A 93 -40.64 47.96 14.40
C ASP A 93 -39.80 46.70 14.47
N LEU A 94 -39.10 46.38 13.38
CA LEU A 94 -38.19 45.24 13.32
C LEU A 94 -36.85 45.61 13.95
N ALA A 95 -36.25 44.68 14.70
CA ALA A 95 -34.87 44.83 15.14
C ALA A 95 -33.93 44.91 13.93
N THR A 96 -32.83 45.66 14.02
CA THR A 96 -31.87 45.86 12.92
C THR A 96 -31.41 44.53 12.31
N VAL A 97 -31.13 43.53 13.14
CA VAL A 97 -30.72 42.17 12.74
C VAL A 97 -31.69 41.49 11.77
N ALA A 98 -32.99 41.80 11.85
CA ALA A 98 -34.00 41.21 10.96
C ALA A 98 -33.87 41.70 9.51
N THR A 99 -33.20 42.84 9.30
CA THR A 99 -33.01 43.44 7.98
C THR A 99 -31.58 43.30 7.45
N SER A 100 -30.58 43.32 8.33
CA SER A 100 -29.16 43.23 7.96
C SER A 100 -28.65 41.80 7.85
N GLY A 101 -29.20 40.87 8.65
CA GLY A 101 -28.66 39.52 8.86
C GLY A 101 -27.31 39.49 9.62
N GLN A 102 -26.82 40.61 10.14
CA GLN A 102 -25.53 40.69 10.83
C GLN A 102 -25.64 40.31 12.30
N TYR A 103 -24.69 39.51 12.79
CA TYR A 103 -24.66 39.10 14.20
C TYR A 103 -24.44 40.28 15.16
N GLU A 104 -23.68 41.30 14.73
CA GLU A 104 -23.38 42.51 15.51
C GLU A 104 -24.62 43.34 15.85
N ASP A 105 -25.73 43.13 15.14
CA ASP A 105 -26.99 43.83 15.40
C ASP A 105 -27.83 43.21 16.52
N LEU A 106 -27.37 42.10 17.12
CA LEU A 106 -27.99 41.51 18.30
C LEU A 106 -27.69 42.35 19.55
N GLN A 107 -28.74 42.64 20.31
CA GLN A 107 -28.63 43.33 21.60
C GLN A 107 -28.84 42.32 22.75
N GLY A 108 -28.29 42.61 23.92
CA GLY A 108 -28.45 41.76 25.11
C GLY A 108 -27.70 40.44 25.04
N LEU A 109 -26.58 40.39 24.32
CA LEU A 109 -25.73 39.21 24.22
C LEU A 109 -25.12 38.86 25.59
N PRO A 110 -25.07 37.56 25.99
CA PRO A 110 -24.33 37.13 27.15
C PRO A 110 -22.83 37.42 27.03
N ASP A 111 -22.17 37.68 28.15
CA ASP A 111 -20.70 37.73 28.20
C ASP A 111 -20.13 36.33 27.92
N LEU A 112 -19.42 36.20 26.80
CA LEU A 112 -18.72 34.96 26.45
C LEU A 112 -17.41 34.86 27.21
N ALA A 113 -17.02 33.63 27.59
CA ALA A 113 -15.67 33.38 28.08
C ALA A 113 -14.64 33.77 27.01
N VAL A 114 -13.50 34.34 27.40
CA VAL A 114 -12.46 34.83 26.48
C VAL A 114 -12.07 33.76 25.44
N VAL A 115 -11.92 32.50 25.88
CA VAL A 115 -11.60 31.36 25.02
C VAL A 115 -12.56 31.18 23.83
N ALA A 116 -13.83 31.59 23.95
CA ALA A 116 -14.81 31.50 22.87
C ALA A 116 -14.48 32.43 21.69
N THR A 117 -13.67 33.47 21.93
CA THR A 117 -13.25 34.43 20.90
C THR A 117 -11.80 34.24 20.45
N SER A 118 -10.91 33.85 21.36
CA SER A 118 -9.48 33.74 21.05
C SER A 118 -9.09 32.38 20.46
N GLY A 119 -9.81 31.30 20.83
CA GLY A 119 -9.43 29.92 20.56
C GLY A 119 -8.13 29.46 21.26
N GLN A 120 -7.53 30.28 22.13
CA GLN A 120 -6.27 29.95 22.78
C GLN A 120 -6.51 29.05 23.99
N TYR A 121 -5.75 27.96 24.10
CA TYR A 121 -5.81 27.05 25.26
C TYR A 121 -5.51 27.77 26.59
N GLY A 122 -4.65 28.79 26.56
CA GLY A 122 -4.30 29.59 27.74
C GLY A 122 -5.46 30.37 28.36
N ASP A 123 -6.56 30.58 27.62
CA ASP A 123 -7.74 31.30 28.11
C ASP A 123 -8.74 30.39 28.83
N LEU A 124 -8.43 29.10 28.96
CA LEU A 124 -9.20 28.16 29.77
C LEU A 124 -8.94 28.41 31.26
N LEU A 125 -10.02 28.59 32.02
CA LEU A 125 -9.96 28.66 33.48
C LEU A 125 -10.02 27.25 34.08
N GLY A 126 -9.33 27.04 35.21
CA GLY A 126 -9.39 25.79 35.96
C GLY A 126 -8.66 24.62 35.32
N THR A 127 -7.64 24.87 34.49
CA THR A 127 -6.83 23.81 33.88
C THR A 127 -6.01 23.05 34.93
N PRO A 128 -5.87 21.70 34.81
CA PRO A 128 -5.00 20.92 35.69
C PRO A 128 -3.54 21.36 35.58
N ASN A 129 -2.82 21.34 36.70
CA ASN A 129 -1.36 21.53 36.67
C ASN A 129 -0.69 20.26 36.15
N LEU A 130 -0.01 20.35 35.01
CA LEU A 130 0.71 19.22 34.42
C LEU A 130 2.07 19.03 35.11
N ALA A 131 2.55 17.78 35.15
CA ALA A 131 3.92 17.50 35.59
C ALA A 131 4.93 18.13 34.61
N VAL A 132 6.10 18.57 35.09
CA VAL A 132 7.14 19.24 34.28
C VAL A 132 7.51 18.43 33.03
N VAL A 133 7.67 17.12 33.19
CA VAL A 133 7.96 16.17 32.10
C VAL A 133 6.98 16.25 30.92
N ALA A 134 5.71 16.61 31.16
CA ALA A 134 4.70 16.74 30.12
C ALA A 134 4.95 17.94 29.19
N THR A 135 5.77 18.91 29.61
CA THR A 135 6.10 20.11 28.84
C THR A 135 7.50 20.07 28.24
N THR A 136 8.45 19.44 28.92
CA THR A 136 9.86 19.41 28.49
C THR A 136 10.19 18.21 27.62
N GLY A 137 9.49 17.08 27.82
CA GLY A 137 9.84 15.78 27.23
C GLY A 137 11.16 15.19 27.74
N ASN A 138 11.82 15.82 28.72
CA ASN A 138 13.07 15.31 29.29
C ASN A 138 12.77 14.22 30.32
N TYR A 139 13.41 13.07 30.18
CA TYR A 139 13.30 11.97 31.13
C TYR A 139 13.76 12.38 32.55
N ASP A 140 14.71 13.31 32.65
CA ASP A 140 15.23 13.80 33.93
C ASP A 140 14.19 14.56 34.76
N ASP A 141 13.08 15.00 34.15
CA ASP A 141 11.98 15.68 34.85
C ASP A 141 11.00 14.70 35.52
N LEU A 142 11.21 13.40 35.37
CA LEU A 142 10.47 12.38 36.11
C LEU A 142 10.95 12.36 37.57
N ILE A 143 10.00 12.57 38.48
CA ILE A 143 10.23 12.34 39.92
C ILE A 143 9.98 10.86 40.26
N ASN A 144 10.68 10.35 41.27
CA ASN A 144 10.55 8.97 41.77
C ASN A 144 10.86 7.89 40.71
N THR A 145 11.89 8.12 39.87
CA THR A 145 12.34 7.11 38.92
C THR A 145 13.02 5.92 39.62
N PRO A 146 12.87 4.69 39.10
CA PRO A 146 13.64 3.55 39.58
C PRO A 146 15.15 3.79 39.42
N THR A 147 15.95 3.47 40.44
CA THR A 147 17.41 3.55 40.35
C THR A 147 17.93 2.40 39.48
N ILE A 148 18.62 2.72 38.39
CA ILE A 148 19.29 1.72 37.55
C ILE A 148 20.60 1.29 38.24
N PRO A 149 20.81 -0.01 38.51
CA PRO A 149 22.08 -0.49 39.05
C PRO A 149 23.23 -0.19 38.10
N PRO A 150 24.46 0.03 38.61
CA PRO A 150 25.63 0.20 37.76
C PRO A 150 25.85 -1.02 36.87
N GLU A 151 26.49 -0.80 35.72
CA GLU A 151 26.86 -1.86 34.79
C GLU A 151 27.70 -2.94 35.49
N PHE A 152 27.26 -4.18 35.39
CA PHE A 152 27.99 -5.31 35.96
C PHE A 152 29.20 -5.63 35.10
N THR A 153 30.41 -5.38 35.63
CA THR A 153 31.65 -5.76 34.97
C THR A 153 32.09 -7.15 35.45
N LEU A 154 32.23 -8.09 34.52
CA LEU A 154 32.76 -9.42 34.83
C LEU A 154 34.25 -9.32 35.18
N PRO A 155 34.69 -9.75 36.37
CA PRO A 155 36.11 -9.78 36.71
C PRO A 155 36.86 -10.79 35.82
N PRO A 156 38.11 -10.51 35.43
CA PRO A 156 38.95 -11.47 34.71
C PRO A 156 39.08 -12.79 35.48
N ALA A 157 38.97 -13.92 34.77
CA ALA A 157 39.21 -15.22 35.38
C ALA A 157 40.70 -15.36 35.71
N THR A 158 40.99 -15.65 36.98
CA THR A 158 42.35 -15.95 37.45
C THR A 158 42.36 -17.35 38.05
N THR A 159 43.54 -17.83 38.46
CA THR A 159 43.67 -19.12 39.15
C THR A 159 42.99 -19.14 40.52
N THR A 160 42.66 -17.98 41.10
CA THR A 160 42.01 -17.84 42.42
C THR A 160 40.66 -17.14 42.38
N THR A 161 40.26 -16.58 41.23
CA THR A 161 39.00 -15.85 41.04
C THR A 161 38.27 -16.40 39.84
N LEU A 162 37.09 -16.97 40.06
CA LEU A 162 36.22 -17.55 39.05
C LEU A 162 35.54 -16.44 38.23
N GLY A 163 36.29 -15.68 37.42
CA GLY A 163 35.68 -14.87 36.36
C GLY A 163 34.71 -15.72 35.52
N GLY A 164 33.96 -15.14 34.58
CA GLY A 164 32.83 -15.82 33.89
C GLY A 164 33.11 -17.18 33.23
N VAL A 165 34.36 -17.70 33.26
CA VAL A 165 34.78 -19.04 32.85
C VAL A 165 35.59 -19.73 33.98
N ILE A 166 35.23 -20.96 34.33
CA ILE A 166 36.01 -21.84 35.24
C ILE A 166 37.02 -22.64 34.41
N VAL A 167 38.31 -22.54 34.72
CA VAL A 167 39.39 -23.22 33.96
C VAL A 167 39.85 -24.49 34.67
N GLY A 168 39.78 -25.63 33.97
CA GLY A 168 40.19 -26.94 34.48
C GLY A 168 41.70 -27.19 34.43
N SER A 169 42.15 -28.30 35.02
CA SER A 169 43.57 -28.69 35.03
C SER A 169 44.12 -28.89 33.61
N GLY A 170 45.33 -28.38 33.35
CA GLY A 170 46.01 -28.51 32.04
C GLY A 170 45.86 -27.31 31.10
N LEU A 171 45.06 -26.31 31.50
CA LEU A 171 44.93 -25.03 30.82
C LEU A 171 45.52 -23.90 31.69
N ALA A 172 46.27 -23.00 31.07
CA ALA A 172 46.83 -21.82 31.71
C ALA A 172 46.13 -20.56 31.21
N VAL A 173 45.85 -19.61 32.11
CA VAL A 173 45.24 -18.31 31.80
C VAL A 173 46.31 -17.23 31.92
N ALA A 174 46.57 -16.50 30.84
CA ALA A 174 47.46 -15.36 30.85
C ALA A 174 46.76 -14.11 31.45
N ALA A 175 47.53 -13.11 31.89
CA ALA A 175 47.01 -11.90 32.53
C ALA A 175 46.02 -11.07 31.66
N ASN A 176 46.02 -11.29 30.34
CA ASN A 176 45.10 -10.69 29.38
C ASN A 176 43.84 -11.55 29.11
N GLY A 177 43.64 -12.66 29.83
CA GLY A 177 42.48 -13.54 29.70
C GLY A 177 42.60 -14.63 28.62
N THR A 178 43.74 -14.78 27.94
CA THR A 178 43.92 -15.88 26.97
C THR A 178 44.06 -17.23 27.67
N LEU A 179 43.24 -18.20 27.29
CA LEU A 179 43.42 -19.62 27.68
C LEU A 179 44.37 -20.31 26.71
N SER A 180 45.33 -21.06 27.25
CA SER A 180 46.27 -21.87 26.47
C SER A 180 46.34 -23.29 27.03
N ALA A 181 46.44 -24.28 26.15
CA ALA A 181 46.69 -25.67 26.50
C ALA A 181 48.12 -26.03 26.10
N THR A 182 48.95 -26.46 27.05
CA THR A 182 50.28 -27.00 26.73
C THR A 182 50.13 -28.47 26.36
N ALA A 183 49.81 -28.76 25.09
CA ALA A 183 49.79 -30.13 24.60
C ALA A 183 51.24 -30.62 24.39
N GLN A 184 51.76 -31.44 25.29
CA GLN A 184 53.02 -32.18 25.06
C GLN A 184 52.69 -33.63 24.70
N VAL A 185 53.25 -34.11 23.58
CA VAL A 185 53.37 -35.55 23.32
C VAL A 185 54.16 -36.14 24.48
N LYS A 186 53.58 -37.03 25.30
CA LYS A 186 54.31 -37.56 26.47
C LYS A 186 55.37 -38.59 26.09
N THR A 187 55.09 -39.46 25.12
CA THR A 187 56.02 -40.46 24.56
C THR A 187 55.51 -40.98 23.22
N VAL A 188 56.41 -41.39 22.31
CA VAL A 188 56.09 -42.30 21.19
C VAL A 188 56.96 -43.55 21.34
N ASN A 189 56.34 -44.73 21.43
CA ASN A 189 57.03 -46.02 21.58
C ASN A 189 58.11 -46.00 22.68
N THR A 190 57.76 -45.52 23.87
CA THR A 190 58.62 -45.36 25.07
C THR A 190 59.71 -44.28 25.02
N ASN A 191 59.92 -43.62 23.88
CA ASN A 191 60.84 -42.49 23.80
C ASN A 191 60.14 -41.21 24.26
N ALA A 192 60.73 -40.57 25.28
CA ALA A 192 60.34 -39.22 25.70
C ALA A 192 60.75 -38.19 24.62
N PRO A 193 60.02 -37.07 24.48
CA PRO A 193 60.40 -36.00 23.59
C PRO A 193 61.70 -35.34 24.02
N ASP A 194 62.38 -34.72 23.06
CA ASP A 194 63.47 -33.79 23.32
C ASP A 194 62.97 -32.47 23.94
N ALA A 195 63.90 -31.57 24.25
CA ALA A 195 63.61 -30.25 24.83
C ALA A 195 62.68 -29.36 23.97
N ASN A 196 62.47 -29.72 22.70
CA ASN A 196 61.62 -29.00 21.76
C ASN A 196 60.30 -29.74 21.48
N GLY A 197 60.04 -30.87 22.15
CA GLY A 197 58.81 -31.65 22.01
C GLY A 197 58.81 -32.66 20.85
N ASN A 198 59.96 -32.91 20.20
CA ASN A 198 60.04 -33.88 19.11
C ASN A 198 60.35 -35.28 19.64
N VAL A 199 59.76 -36.32 19.05
CA VAL A 199 60.09 -37.71 19.37
C VAL A 199 60.67 -38.41 18.14
N SER A 200 61.88 -38.95 18.28
CA SER A 200 62.54 -39.71 17.22
C SER A 200 62.22 -41.20 17.33
N ALA A 201 61.72 -41.81 16.25
CA ALA A 201 61.40 -43.23 16.17
C ALA A 201 62.38 -43.93 15.23
N ILE A 202 63.09 -44.94 15.73
CA ILE A 202 64.01 -45.76 14.92
C ILE A 202 63.20 -46.93 14.34
N ILE A 203 63.23 -47.09 13.01
CA ILE A 203 62.61 -48.23 12.33
C ILE A 203 63.57 -49.41 12.41
N GLN A 204 63.23 -50.40 13.22
CA GLN A 204 63.98 -51.66 13.31
C GLN A 204 63.71 -52.45 12.01
N ASP A 205 64.76 -52.75 11.23
CA ASP A 205 64.78 -53.38 9.89
C ASP A 205 64.83 -52.47 8.63
N ALA A 206 65.37 -51.25 8.72
CA ALA A 206 65.76 -50.51 7.51
C ALA A 206 66.98 -51.18 6.82
N LYS A 207 66.76 -51.90 5.71
CA LYS A 207 67.82 -52.22 4.74
C LYS A 207 68.47 -50.90 4.31
N ALA A 208 69.80 -50.82 4.39
CA ALA A 208 70.59 -49.60 4.21
C ALA A 208 70.08 -48.69 3.07
N ILE A 209 69.70 -47.46 3.41
CA ILE A 209 69.32 -46.44 2.42
C ILE A 209 70.62 -45.86 1.84
N VAL A 210 70.87 -46.07 0.56
CA VAL A 210 72.04 -45.53 -0.14
C VAL A 210 71.82 -44.03 -0.41
N PRO A 211 72.78 -43.14 -0.09
CA PRO A 211 72.66 -41.70 -0.34
C PRO A 211 72.36 -41.40 -1.81
N GLY A 212 71.36 -40.54 -2.05
CA GLY A 212 70.94 -40.14 -3.40
C GLY A 212 69.80 -40.96 -4.00
N THR A 213 69.22 -41.90 -3.26
CA THR A 213 68.00 -42.61 -3.66
C THR A 213 66.80 -42.23 -2.80
N SER A 214 65.62 -42.14 -3.42
CA SER A 214 64.36 -41.97 -2.70
C SER A 214 63.96 -43.30 -2.06
N ALA A 215 64.05 -43.40 -0.73
CA ALA A 215 63.42 -44.47 0.00
C ALA A 215 61.96 -44.10 0.27
N SER A 216 61.02 -44.89 -0.24
CA SER A 216 59.60 -44.74 0.07
C SER A 216 59.25 -45.60 1.27
N LEU A 217 58.56 -45.02 2.26
CA LEU A 217 58.05 -45.70 3.45
C LEU A 217 56.80 -46.57 3.16
N ILE A 218 56.55 -46.90 1.89
CA ILE A 218 55.35 -47.58 1.43
C ILE A 218 55.80 -48.79 0.60
N GLN A 219 55.98 -49.94 1.26
CA GLN A 219 56.30 -51.19 0.57
C GLN A 219 55.00 -51.86 0.11
N PHE A 220 54.69 -51.79 -1.17
CA PHE A 220 53.66 -52.61 -1.80
C PHE A 220 54.25 -53.97 -2.17
N GLN A 221 54.33 -54.91 -1.22
CA GLN A 221 54.30 -56.35 -1.55
C GLN A 221 54.28 -57.24 -0.28
N GLY A 222 53.11 -57.82 -0.02
CA GLY A 222 52.92 -59.26 0.24
C GLY A 222 53.55 -59.92 1.46
N GLY A 223 54.13 -59.19 2.42
CA GLY A 223 54.62 -59.74 3.69
C GLY A 223 53.58 -59.65 4.81
N THR A 224 53.47 -60.70 5.63
CA THR A 224 52.50 -60.89 6.74
C THR A 224 52.67 -59.94 7.95
N GLY A 225 53.23 -58.74 7.76
CA GLY A 225 53.42 -57.74 8.81
C GLY A 225 52.46 -56.56 8.69
N ASN A 226 51.87 -56.13 9.82
CA ASN A 226 50.96 -54.98 9.89
C ASN A 226 51.69 -53.66 9.53
N PRO A 227 51.30 -52.94 8.46
CA PRO A 227 51.95 -51.69 8.07
C PRO A 227 51.59 -50.53 9.02
N LEU A 228 52.57 -49.67 9.33
CA LEU A 228 52.42 -48.53 10.24
C LEU A 228 51.75 -47.29 9.60
N MET A 229 51.55 -47.26 8.28
CA MET A 229 50.71 -46.26 7.59
C MET A 229 49.89 -46.93 6.50
N ARG A 230 48.56 -46.81 6.58
CA ARG A 230 47.58 -47.43 5.68
C ARG A 230 47.09 -46.39 4.66
N VAL A 231 47.69 -46.34 3.48
CA VAL A 231 47.14 -45.53 2.38
C VAL A 231 46.06 -46.33 1.68
N LEU A 232 44.85 -45.76 1.56
CA LEU A 232 43.80 -46.30 0.69
C LEU A 232 44.33 -46.27 -0.75
N GLN A 233 44.53 -47.45 -1.35
CA GLN A 233 44.82 -47.50 -2.79
C GLN A 233 43.52 -47.17 -3.54
N CYS A 234 43.57 -46.25 -4.50
CA CYS A 234 42.53 -46.14 -5.52
C CYS A 234 43.05 -46.83 -6.79
N GLN A 235 42.30 -47.81 -7.27
CA GLN A 235 42.52 -48.44 -8.57
C GLN A 235 41.29 -48.13 -9.41
N GLY A 236 41.27 -46.93 -10.01
CA GLY A 236 40.16 -46.45 -10.82
C GLY A 236 38.96 -45.93 -10.03
N VAL A 237 38.05 -45.28 -10.75
CA VAL A 237 36.85 -44.65 -10.18
C VAL A 237 35.86 -45.74 -9.76
N GLY A 238 35.65 -45.91 -8.45
CA GLY A 238 34.37 -46.41 -7.95
C GLY A 238 34.37 -47.47 -6.85
N THR A 239 35.48 -48.15 -6.52
CA THR A 239 35.45 -49.16 -5.44
C THR A 239 36.72 -49.15 -4.58
N HIS A 240 36.51 -49.00 -3.27
CA HIS A 240 37.55 -49.16 -2.26
C HIS A 240 37.26 -50.45 -1.49
N THR A 241 38.06 -51.49 -1.72
CA THR A 241 38.04 -52.73 -0.93
C THR A 241 39.16 -52.74 0.10
N ASP A 242 38.93 -53.38 1.24
CA ASP A 242 39.98 -53.71 2.19
C ASP A 242 40.81 -54.91 1.72
N TRP A 243 41.86 -55.26 2.47
CA TRP A 243 42.77 -56.37 2.13
C TRP A 243 42.12 -57.76 2.19
N ASN A 244 40.94 -57.89 2.81
CA ASN A 244 40.17 -59.13 2.83
C ASN A 244 39.18 -59.22 1.66
N GLY A 245 39.18 -58.23 0.77
CA GLY A 245 38.23 -58.15 -0.36
C GLY A 245 36.82 -57.75 0.07
N GLN A 246 36.62 -57.34 1.33
CA GLN A 246 35.37 -56.70 1.74
C GLN A 246 35.38 -55.25 1.26
N MET A 247 34.25 -54.78 0.73
CA MET A 247 34.08 -53.36 0.44
C MET A 247 34.32 -52.57 1.73
N LEU A 248 35.15 -51.53 1.67
CA LEU A 248 35.16 -50.50 2.69
C LEU A 248 33.85 -49.74 2.52
N GLU A 249 32.80 -50.26 3.14
CA GLU A 249 31.53 -49.60 3.26
C GLU A 249 31.77 -48.36 4.12
N ILE A 250 32.01 -47.21 3.48
CA ILE A 250 31.61 -45.96 4.10
C ILE A 250 30.09 -46.08 4.11
N ASP A 251 29.55 -46.54 5.23
CA ASP A 251 28.13 -46.65 5.48
C ASP A 251 27.54 -45.23 5.49
N THR A 252 27.43 -44.63 4.30
CA THR A 252 26.64 -43.44 4.11
C THR A 252 25.22 -43.91 3.91
N VAL A 253 24.53 -44.15 5.02
CA VAL A 253 23.07 -44.27 5.04
C VAL A 253 22.52 -43.03 4.32
N PRO A 254 21.71 -43.18 3.26
CA PRO A 254 21.06 -42.05 2.62
C PRO A 254 20.28 -41.26 3.68
N ALA A 255 20.51 -39.95 3.76
CA ALA A 255 19.75 -39.10 4.68
C ALA A 255 18.26 -39.21 4.32
N THR A 256 17.41 -39.45 5.31
CA THR A 256 15.95 -39.39 5.15
C THR A 256 15.44 -38.14 5.85
N THR A 257 14.16 -37.81 5.67
CA THR A 257 13.51 -36.68 6.39
C THR A 257 13.51 -36.84 7.92
N THR A 258 13.93 -37.99 8.44
CA THR A 258 13.92 -38.33 9.87
C THR A 258 15.24 -38.89 10.41
N SER A 259 16.30 -39.02 9.59
CA SER A 259 17.60 -39.55 10.02
C SER A 259 18.78 -38.85 9.31
N LEU A 260 19.79 -38.44 10.10
CA LEU A 260 20.95 -37.68 9.64
C LEU A 260 21.99 -38.60 8.94
N GLY A 261 22.13 -38.45 7.61
CA GLY A 261 23.22 -39.00 6.79
C GLY A 261 24.30 -37.95 6.43
N ALA A 262 25.22 -38.28 5.52
CA ALA A 262 26.41 -37.45 5.22
C ALA A 262 26.13 -36.04 4.61
N VAL A 263 24.91 -35.77 4.19
CA VAL A 263 24.45 -34.43 3.79
C VAL A 263 23.31 -34.01 4.72
N MET A 264 23.48 -32.90 5.44
CA MET A 264 22.39 -32.27 6.18
C MET A 264 21.52 -31.48 5.20
N ALA A 265 20.37 -32.03 4.82
CA ALA A 265 19.37 -31.29 4.07
C ALA A 265 18.67 -30.30 5.01
N GLY A 266 18.70 -29.02 4.66
CA GLY A 266 17.92 -27.99 5.37
C GLY A 266 16.42 -28.17 5.11
N ALA A 267 15.60 -27.45 5.88
CA ALA A 267 14.14 -27.44 5.67
C ALA A 267 13.81 -27.06 4.21
N GLY A 268 12.98 -27.89 3.54
CA GLY A 268 12.55 -27.68 2.16
C GLY A 268 13.32 -28.46 1.07
N LEU A 269 14.38 -29.20 1.44
CA LEU A 269 15.12 -30.09 0.53
C LEU A 269 14.83 -31.55 0.88
N ALA A 270 14.11 -32.24 0.00
CA ALA A 270 13.86 -33.69 0.05
C ALA A 270 15.05 -34.46 -0.55
N VAL A 271 15.32 -35.64 0.01
CA VAL A 271 16.36 -36.56 -0.48
C VAL A 271 15.67 -37.86 -0.87
N ALA A 272 15.72 -38.21 -2.16
CA ALA A 272 15.18 -39.47 -2.64
C ALA A 272 16.06 -40.66 -2.21
N ALA A 273 15.50 -41.88 -2.20
CA ALA A 273 16.21 -43.10 -1.78
C ALA A 273 17.50 -43.41 -2.58
N ASN A 274 17.63 -42.84 -3.78
CA ASN A 274 18.82 -42.93 -4.63
C ASN A 274 19.84 -41.78 -4.42
N GLY A 275 19.62 -40.92 -3.43
CA GLY A 275 20.50 -39.79 -3.10
C GLY A 275 20.26 -38.51 -3.91
N THR A 276 19.23 -38.46 -4.76
CA THR A 276 18.88 -37.22 -5.48
C THR A 276 18.31 -36.19 -4.51
N LEU A 277 18.86 -34.96 -4.55
CA LEU A 277 18.39 -33.80 -3.81
C LEU A 277 17.32 -33.06 -4.64
N SER A 278 16.14 -32.82 -4.08
CA SER A 278 15.05 -32.10 -4.73
C SER A 278 14.36 -31.16 -3.75
N THR A 279 13.97 -29.96 -4.17
CA THR A 279 13.20 -29.05 -3.32
C THR A 279 11.71 -29.35 -3.45
N GLU A 280 11.01 -29.62 -2.34
CA GLU A 280 9.57 -29.97 -2.31
C GLU A 280 8.62 -28.75 -2.37
N GLY A 281 9.14 -27.55 -2.62
CA GLY A 281 8.33 -26.32 -2.69
C GLY A 281 7.77 -26.02 -4.08
N THR A 282 6.66 -25.28 -4.14
CA THR A 282 6.15 -24.68 -5.38
C THR A 282 7.26 -23.83 -6.02
N VAL A 283 7.68 -24.19 -7.22
CA VAL A 283 8.71 -23.44 -7.95
C VAL A 283 8.13 -22.11 -8.40
N ILE A 284 8.80 -21.00 -8.04
CA ILE A 284 8.45 -19.65 -8.50
C ILE A 284 9.38 -19.27 -9.65
N VAL A 285 8.79 -19.01 -10.81
CA VAL A 285 9.51 -18.56 -12.02
C VAL A 285 9.21 -17.08 -12.26
N ASN A 286 10.22 -16.22 -12.09
CA ASN A 286 10.09 -14.80 -12.42
C ASN A 286 10.58 -14.56 -13.85
N LEU A 287 9.66 -14.21 -14.74
CA LEU A 287 9.98 -13.97 -16.14
C LEU A 287 10.39 -12.51 -16.38
N THR A 288 11.16 -12.30 -17.46
CA THR A 288 11.41 -10.96 -17.99
C THR A 288 10.33 -10.64 -19.02
N GLY A 289 9.78 -9.42 -18.97
CA GLY A 289 8.75 -9.00 -19.92
C GLY A 289 9.29 -8.94 -21.35
N ALA A 290 8.55 -9.51 -22.30
CA ALA A 290 8.90 -9.55 -23.71
C ALA A 290 7.64 -9.58 -24.60
N ALA A 291 7.81 -9.32 -25.89
CA ALA A 291 6.73 -9.44 -26.89
C ALA A 291 6.25 -10.90 -27.05
N ASN A 292 7.16 -11.86 -26.86
CA ASN A 292 6.88 -13.29 -26.89
C ASN A 292 7.47 -13.93 -25.64
N VAL A 293 6.65 -14.67 -24.90
CA VAL A 293 7.05 -15.30 -23.63
C VAL A 293 6.66 -16.77 -23.67
N ALA A 294 7.63 -17.64 -23.45
CA ALA A 294 7.42 -19.07 -23.28
C ALA A 294 7.31 -19.40 -21.78
N LEU A 295 6.21 -20.04 -21.40
CA LEU A 295 6.03 -20.61 -20.06
C LEU A 295 6.60 -22.03 -20.10
N ASP A 296 7.79 -22.19 -19.53
CA ASP A 296 8.47 -23.48 -19.46
C ASP A 296 7.92 -24.33 -18.30
N LEU A 297 7.29 -25.45 -18.65
CA LEU A 297 6.66 -26.36 -17.70
C LEU A 297 7.60 -27.49 -17.25
N THR A 298 8.87 -27.49 -17.70
CA THR A 298 9.91 -28.46 -17.28
C THR A 298 10.02 -28.67 -15.76
N PRO A 299 9.83 -27.64 -14.90
CA PRO A 299 9.91 -27.84 -13.45
C PRO A 299 8.77 -28.69 -12.86
N ILE A 300 7.67 -28.89 -13.60
CA ILE A 300 6.57 -29.75 -13.16
C ILE A 300 6.97 -31.22 -13.38
N VAL A 301 6.99 -32.00 -12.30
CA VAL A 301 7.23 -33.45 -12.34
C VAL A 301 6.11 -34.19 -11.62
N GLN A 302 6.04 -35.51 -11.84
CA GLN A 302 5.05 -36.36 -11.18
C GLN A 302 5.17 -36.25 -9.64
N GLY A 303 4.10 -35.80 -8.98
CA GLY A 303 4.07 -35.58 -7.52
C GLY A 303 4.13 -34.10 -7.10
N THR A 304 4.58 -33.20 -7.97
CA THR A 304 4.57 -31.74 -7.76
C THR A 304 3.92 -31.06 -8.97
N PRO A 305 2.58 -31.08 -9.05
CA PRO A 305 1.87 -30.70 -10.26
C PRO A 305 1.83 -29.19 -10.52
N GLU A 306 2.35 -28.35 -9.62
CA GLU A 306 2.13 -26.91 -9.62
C GLU A 306 3.42 -26.08 -9.65
N ILE A 307 3.43 -25.05 -10.50
CA ILE A 307 4.41 -23.96 -10.50
C ILE A 307 3.70 -22.61 -10.48
N LEU A 308 4.37 -21.60 -9.92
CA LEU A 308 3.92 -20.21 -9.95
C LEU A 308 4.81 -19.42 -10.94
N VAL A 309 4.20 -18.70 -11.86
CA VAL A 309 4.91 -17.89 -12.85
C VAL A 309 4.51 -16.42 -12.71
N ASN A 310 5.50 -15.55 -12.49
CA ASN A 310 5.31 -14.11 -12.43
C ASN A 310 5.75 -13.48 -13.76
N LEU A 311 4.85 -12.76 -14.42
CA LEU A 311 5.09 -12.14 -15.71
C LEU A 311 4.85 -10.62 -15.66
N PRO A 312 5.88 -9.78 -15.76
CA PRO A 312 5.72 -8.36 -16.00
C PRO A 312 5.39 -8.07 -17.47
N VAL A 313 4.36 -7.26 -17.72
CA VAL A 313 4.02 -6.77 -19.06
C VAL A 313 4.21 -5.26 -19.11
N ALA A 314 4.95 -4.79 -20.11
CA ALA A 314 5.27 -3.37 -20.27
C ALA A 314 4.06 -2.53 -20.69
N ALA A 315 4.10 -1.22 -20.42
CA ALA A 315 3.01 -0.30 -20.78
C ALA A 315 2.76 -0.29 -22.30
N GLY A 316 1.50 -0.45 -22.69
CA GLY A 316 1.07 -0.52 -24.10
C GLY A 316 1.57 -1.73 -24.88
N ALA A 317 2.24 -2.70 -24.24
CA ALA A 317 2.72 -3.91 -24.90
C ALA A 317 1.61 -4.97 -25.01
N ASN A 318 1.61 -5.71 -26.13
CA ASN A 318 0.84 -6.94 -26.28
C ASN A 318 1.78 -8.14 -26.22
N THR A 319 1.77 -8.89 -25.12
CA THR A 319 2.63 -10.06 -24.94
C THR A 319 1.93 -11.33 -25.42
N THR A 320 2.54 -12.02 -26.37
CA THR A 320 2.08 -13.34 -26.81
C THR A 320 2.68 -14.42 -25.94
N VAL A 321 1.84 -15.31 -25.41
CA VAL A 321 2.26 -16.41 -24.53
C VAL A 321 2.25 -17.73 -25.28
N SER A 322 3.27 -18.57 -25.05
CA SER A 322 3.30 -19.98 -25.46
C SER A 322 3.61 -20.86 -24.25
N MET A 323 3.24 -22.14 -24.32
CA MET A 323 3.58 -23.14 -23.29
C MET A 323 4.55 -24.14 -23.90
N THR A 324 5.65 -24.43 -23.18
CA THR A 324 6.72 -25.31 -23.67
C THR A 324 7.03 -26.40 -22.64
N ASN A 325 7.50 -27.54 -23.14
CA ASN A 325 7.91 -28.70 -22.34
C ASN A 325 6.86 -29.20 -21.33
N PRO A 326 5.59 -29.41 -21.75
CA PRO A 326 4.61 -30.02 -20.86
C PRO A 326 5.06 -31.43 -20.43
N PRO A 327 4.79 -31.84 -19.19
CA PRO A 327 5.00 -33.22 -18.73
C PRO A 327 4.28 -34.23 -19.62
N ALA A 328 4.76 -35.48 -19.64
CA ALA A 328 4.15 -36.54 -20.44
C ALA A 328 2.67 -36.77 -20.08
N SER A 329 1.88 -37.15 -21.08
CA SER A 329 0.44 -37.45 -20.93
C SER A 329 0.17 -38.41 -19.76
N GLY A 330 -0.87 -38.12 -18.99
CA GLY A 330 -1.19 -38.80 -17.74
C GLY A 330 -0.66 -38.10 -16.49
N THR A 331 0.29 -37.17 -16.63
CA THR A 331 0.74 -36.29 -15.53
C THR A 331 -0.03 -34.98 -15.58
N LEU A 332 -0.68 -34.60 -14.46
CA LEU A 332 -1.30 -33.28 -14.34
C LEU A 332 -0.21 -32.21 -14.25
N ALA A 333 -0.29 -31.23 -15.14
CA ALA A 333 0.53 -30.03 -15.11
C ALA A 333 -0.37 -28.82 -14.93
N GLN A 334 -0.29 -28.19 -13.77
CA GLN A 334 -0.98 -26.97 -13.41
C GLN A 334 0.05 -25.86 -13.21
N PHE A 335 -0.29 -24.66 -13.61
CA PHE A 335 0.47 -23.48 -13.22
C PHE A 335 -0.43 -22.30 -12.94
N VAL A 336 0.01 -21.48 -12.02
CA VAL A 336 -0.59 -20.18 -11.72
C VAL A 336 0.24 -19.12 -12.43
N LEU A 337 -0.39 -18.36 -13.32
CA LEU A 337 0.24 -17.20 -13.96
C LEU A 337 -0.26 -15.93 -13.28
N VAL A 338 0.66 -15.17 -12.68
CA VAL A 338 0.42 -13.84 -12.14
C VAL A 338 1.01 -12.81 -13.11
N VAL A 339 0.15 -12.03 -13.74
CA VAL A 339 0.53 -10.96 -14.66
C VAL A 339 0.57 -9.64 -13.90
N HIS A 340 1.73 -9.00 -13.89
CA HIS A 340 1.91 -7.65 -13.36
C HIS A 340 1.61 -6.64 -14.47
N ASN A 341 0.47 -5.96 -14.34
CA ASN A 341 0.00 -5.05 -15.37
C ASN A 341 0.69 -3.69 -15.31
N SER A 342 0.88 -3.13 -16.49
CA SER A 342 1.20 -1.73 -16.72
C SER A 342 0.00 -1.06 -17.40
N THR A 343 0.04 0.26 -17.57
CA THR A 343 -1.01 0.97 -18.32
C THR A 343 -1.18 0.36 -19.71
N SER A 344 -2.40 -0.07 -20.03
CA SER A 344 -2.77 -0.65 -21.32
C SER A 344 -1.96 -1.90 -21.71
N SER A 345 -1.49 -2.70 -20.76
CA SER A 345 -0.93 -4.02 -21.06
C SER A 345 -1.98 -4.97 -21.64
N ALA A 346 -1.58 -5.77 -22.62
CA ALA A 346 -2.42 -6.79 -23.24
C ALA A 346 -1.68 -8.14 -23.31
N ILE A 347 -2.46 -9.22 -23.38
CA ILE A 347 -1.96 -10.58 -23.52
C ILE A 347 -2.65 -11.26 -24.70
N THR A 348 -1.89 -12.04 -25.46
CA THR A 348 -2.41 -12.90 -26.51
C THR A 348 -2.18 -14.35 -26.12
N TRP A 349 -3.27 -15.09 -25.95
CA TRP A 349 -3.25 -16.51 -25.57
C TRP A 349 -3.12 -17.42 -26.80
N PRO A 350 -2.45 -18.57 -26.68
CA PRO A 350 -2.39 -19.54 -27.77
C PRO A 350 -3.74 -20.26 -27.92
N SER A 351 -4.05 -20.70 -29.14
CA SER A 351 -5.32 -21.38 -29.48
C SER A 351 -5.53 -22.72 -28.77
N SER A 352 -4.47 -23.31 -28.21
CA SER A 352 -4.52 -24.52 -27.40
C SER A 352 -5.12 -24.31 -26.01
N VAL A 353 -5.34 -23.06 -25.57
CA VAL A 353 -5.99 -22.75 -24.29
C VAL A 353 -7.49 -22.58 -24.49
N HIS A 354 -8.26 -23.39 -23.80
CA HIS A 354 -9.70 -23.34 -23.75
C HIS A 354 -10.17 -22.65 -22.46
N TRP A 355 -11.08 -21.69 -22.65
CA TRP A 355 -11.65 -20.88 -21.58
C TRP A 355 -13.13 -21.22 -21.37
N PRO A 356 -13.67 -21.02 -20.16
CA PRO A 356 -15.09 -21.18 -19.89
C PRO A 356 -15.94 -20.43 -20.92
N GLN A 357 -16.91 -21.13 -21.51
CA GLN A 357 -17.81 -20.59 -22.55
C GLN A 357 -17.10 -20.08 -23.83
N GLY A 358 -15.81 -20.42 -24.03
CA GLY A 358 -15.03 -19.95 -25.17
C GLY A 358 -14.63 -18.47 -25.11
N ILE A 359 -14.82 -17.80 -23.96
CA ILE A 359 -14.52 -16.38 -23.80
C ILE A 359 -13.06 -16.22 -23.37
N VAL A 360 -12.24 -15.67 -24.27
CA VAL A 360 -10.83 -15.40 -23.99
C VAL A 360 -10.70 -14.19 -23.04
N PRO A 361 -10.06 -14.33 -21.87
CA PRO A 361 -9.93 -13.24 -20.93
C PRO A 361 -8.86 -12.23 -21.38
N ALA A 362 -9.19 -10.95 -21.23
CA ALA A 362 -8.25 -9.85 -21.40
C ALA A 362 -7.50 -9.55 -20.09
N LEU A 363 -6.40 -8.80 -20.17
CA LEU A 363 -5.80 -8.18 -18.99
C LEU A 363 -6.60 -6.96 -18.54
N SER A 364 -6.53 -6.61 -17.26
CA SER A 364 -7.09 -5.37 -16.73
C SER A 364 -6.41 -4.14 -17.31
N GLY A 365 -5.11 -4.22 -17.63
CA GLY A 365 -4.34 -3.11 -18.22
C GLY A 365 -4.19 -1.90 -17.28
N ILE A 366 -4.38 -2.10 -15.98
CA ILE A 366 -4.26 -1.05 -14.96
C ILE A 366 -2.86 -1.14 -14.35
N ALA A 367 -2.13 -0.03 -14.37
CA ALA A 367 -0.76 0.01 -13.84
C ALA A 367 -0.69 -0.40 -12.36
N GLY A 368 0.22 -1.33 -12.05
CA GLY A 368 0.46 -1.81 -10.70
C GLY A 368 -0.56 -2.82 -10.17
N LYS A 369 -1.52 -3.25 -11.00
CA LYS A 369 -2.52 -4.26 -10.66
C LYS A 369 -2.14 -5.65 -11.14
N LEU A 370 -2.62 -6.67 -10.42
CA LEU A 370 -2.35 -8.06 -10.76
C LEU A 370 -3.58 -8.72 -11.39
N ASP A 371 -3.33 -9.49 -12.46
CA ASP A 371 -4.29 -10.46 -12.97
C ASP A 371 -3.74 -11.87 -12.76
N THR A 372 -4.56 -12.79 -12.28
CA THR A 372 -4.16 -14.16 -11.93
C THR A 372 -4.98 -15.16 -12.73
N PHE A 373 -4.28 -16.07 -13.40
CA PHE A 373 -4.86 -17.14 -14.20
C PHE A 373 -4.38 -18.49 -13.66
N VAL A 374 -5.27 -19.47 -13.64
CA VAL A 374 -4.91 -20.86 -13.39
C VAL A 374 -5.11 -21.62 -14.68
N ILE A 375 -4.06 -22.31 -15.13
CA ILE A 375 -4.06 -23.04 -16.40
C ILE A 375 -3.48 -24.43 -16.14
N TYR A 376 -4.09 -25.45 -16.73
CA TYR A 376 -3.63 -26.82 -16.56
C TYR A 376 -3.84 -27.69 -17.81
N THR A 377 -3.06 -28.76 -17.89
CA THR A 377 -3.14 -29.83 -18.90
C THR A 377 -2.88 -31.18 -18.26
N GLN A 378 -3.40 -32.25 -18.86
CA GLN A 378 -3.10 -33.64 -18.47
C GLN A 378 -2.76 -34.52 -19.69
N ASP A 379 -2.86 -33.97 -20.91
CA ASP A 379 -2.74 -34.72 -22.17
C ASP A 379 -1.38 -34.52 -22.85
N GLY A 380 -0.36 -34.08 -22.11
CA GLY A 380 0.95 -33.75 -22.67
C GLY A 380 0.99 -32.39 -23.36
N GLY A 381 0.09 -31.48 -23.01
CA GLY A 381 0.01 -30.13 -23.57
C GLY A 381 -0.58 -30.07 -24.97
N ALA A 382 -1.37 -31.06 -25.37
CA ALA A 382 -2.17 -30.99 -26.59
C ALA A 382 -3.33 -29.99 -26.41
N THR A 383 -3.95 -29.98 -25.22
CA THR A 383 -4.94 -28.99 -24.82
C THR A 383 -4.66 -28.46 -23.42
N TYR A 384 -5.04 -27.20 -23.18
CA TYR A 384 -4.95 -26.55 -21.87
C TYR A 384 -6.32 -25.98 -21.50
N ASN A 385 -6.71 -26.13 -20.24
CA ASN A 385 -7.91 -25.50 -19.71
C ASN A 385 -7.49 -24.39 -18.76
N GLY A 386 -8.06 -23.20 -18.93
CA GLY A 386 -7.71 -22.04 -18.12
C GLY A 386 -8.94 -21.37 -17.52
N PHE A 387 -8.78 -20.72 -16.37
CA PHE A 387 -9.77 -19.78 -15.84
C PHE A 387 -9.10 -18.60 -15.13
N VAL A 388 -9.86 -17.52 -14.97
CA VAL A 388 -9.40 -16.32 -14.25
C VAL A 388 -9.65 -16.52 -12.76
N ALA A 389 -8.58 -16.51 -11.97
CA ALA A 389 -8.66 -16.62 -10.51
C ALA A 389 -8.79 -15.24 -9.84
N GLY A 390 -8.34 -14.17 -10.50
CA GLY A 390 -8.57 -12.79 -10.07
C GLY A 390 -8.09 -11.79 -11.09
N GLN A 391 -8.63 -10.57 -11.06
CA GLN A 391 -8.35 -9.54 -12.06
C GLN A 391 -8.36 -8.15 -11.41
N GLY A 392 -7.38 -7.31 -11.75
CA GLY A 392 -7.29 -5.93 -11.26
C GLY A 392 -7.01 -5.77 -9.76
N GLN A 393 -6.40 -6.78 -9.11
CA GLN A 393 -6.11 -6.77 -7.66
C GLN A 393 -5.04 -5.75 -7.28
#